data_AF-A0A3M1TJY8-F1
#
_entry.id   AF-A0A3M1TJY8-F1
#
_cell.length_a   1.000
_cell.length_b   1.000
_cell.length_c   1.000
_cell.angle_alpha   90.00
_cell.angle_beta   90.00
_cell.angle_gamma   90.00
#
_symmetry.space_group_name_H-M   'P 1'
#
loop_
_entity.id
_entity.type
_entity.pdbx_description
1 polymer ?
#
loop_
_entity_poly.entity_id
_entity_poly.type
_entity_poly.pdbx_seq_one_letter_code
_entity_poly.pdbx_strand_id
1 'polypeptide(L)'
;MIQLPKLHISNAARKSLSQYQAEINREQDFSTKVATAKRIWPLRSRSAPFREVKQRLTEMCSGANRCCYCEDSAADEVEHICPKDLFPEKTFVWENYLYACGPCNGPKNNRFAVLHSANQQLIELNA
;
A
#
# COMPACT_ATOMS: atom_id res chain seq x y z
N MET A 1 -1.45 16.47 11.95
CA MET A 1 -1.34 15.45 10.90
C MET A 1 -1.85 16.05 9.61
N ILE A 2 -0.98 16.09 8.59
CA ILE A 2 -1.30 16.64 7.26
C ILE A 2 -2.48 15.85 6.68
N GLN A 3 -3.51 16.57 6.22
CA GLN A 3 -4.63 15.97 5.52
C GLN A 3 -4.23 15.75 4.06
N LEU A 4 -4.17 14.49 3.63
CA LEU A 4 -3.89 14.17 2.23
C LEU A 4 -5.15 14.42 1.38
N PRO A 5 -5.02 15.02 0.18
CA PRO A 5 -6.14 15.16 -0.72
C PRO A 5 -6.61 13.79 -1.20
N LYS A 6 -7.93 13.64 -1.36
CA LYS A 6 -8.52 12.41 -1.91
C LYS A 6 -8.41 12.45 -3.43
N LEU A 7 -7.37 11.81 -3.97
CA LEU A 7 -7.19 11.65 -5.40
C LEU A 7 -7.64 10.27 -5.89
N HIS A 8 -7.83 10.20 -7.19
CA HIS A 8 -8.32 9.05 -7.90
C HIS A 8 -7.40 8.75 -9.08
N ILE A 9 -7.06 7.47 -9.26
CA ILE A 9 -6.45 6.99 -10.51
C ILE A 9 -7.53 6.74 -11.58
N SER A 10 -7.12 6.75 -12.84
CA SER A 10 -7.94 6.52 -14.02
C SER A 10 -8.62 5.15 -13.98
N ASN A 11 -9.72 5.01 -14.71
CA ASN A 11 -10.42 3.73 -14.86
C ASN A 11 -9.51 2.64 -15.45
N ALA A 12 -8.56 3.01 -16.32
CA ALA A 12 -7.61 2.07 -16.89
C ALA A 12 -6.66 1.52 -15.81
N ALA A 13 -6.06 2.40 -14.99
CA ALA A 13 -5.20 1.98 -13.89
C ALA A 13 -5.97 1.19 -12.83
N ARG A 14 -7.19 1.60 -12.46
CA ARG A 14 -8.06 0.83 -11.56
C ARG A 14 -8.31 -0.58 -12.09
N LYS A 15 -8.66 -0.71 -13.38
CA LYS A 15 -8.88 -2.02 -14.01
C LYS A 15 -7.63 -2.90 -13.95
N SER A 16 -6.45 -2.35 -14.23
CA SER A 16 -5.20 -3.10 -14.11
C SER A 16 -4.91 -3.55 -12.68
N LEU A 17 -5.08 -2.66 -11.70
CA LEU A 17 -4.93 -3.00 -10.29
C LEU A 17 -5.91 -4.09 -9.84
N SER A 18 -7.19 -4.00 -10.24
CA SER A 18 -8.18 -5.05 -10.00
C SER A 18 -7.79 -6.40 -10.61
N GLN A 19 -7.21 -6.41 -11.81
CA GLN A 19 -6.73 -7.63 -12.45
C GLN A 19 -5.57 -8.25 -11.67
N TYR A 20 -4.62 -7.44 -11.20
CA TYR A 20 -3.50 -7.93 -10.39
C TYR A 20 -3.98 -8.45 -9.04
N GLN A 21 -4.94 -7.77 -8.40
CA GLN A 21 -5.54 -8.24 -7.15
C GLN A 21 -6.30 -9.55 -7.35
N ALA A 22 -6.97 -9.72 -8.50
CA ALA A 22 -7.67 -10.95 -8.83
C ALA A 22 -6.71 -12.14 -9.06
N GLU A 23 -5.45 -11.92 -9.45
CA GLU A 23 -4.43 -12.98 -9.46
C GLU A 23 -4.16 -13.53 -8.06
N ILE A 24 -4.05 -12.65 -7.05
CA ILE A 24 -3.85 -13.05 -5.65
C ILE A 24 -5.13 -13.68 -5.10
N ASN A 25 -6.29 -13.07 -5.32
CA ASN A 25 -7.54 -13.51 -4.73
C ASN A 25 -8.01 -14.88 -5.22
N ARG A 26 -7.50 -15.36 -6.36
CA ARG A 26 -7.78 -16.69 -6.91
C ARG A 26 -7.08 -17.83 -6.16
N GLU A 27 -6.02 -17.54 -5.41
CA GLU A 27 -5.34 -18.54 -4.60
C GLU A 27 -6.25 -19.02 -3.46
N GLN A 28 -6.19 -20.31 -3.13
CA GLN A 28 -7.11 -20.93 -2.16
C GLN A 28 -6.80 -20.50 -0.71
N ASP A 29 -5.53 -20.57 -0.32
CA ASP A 29 -5.12 -20.43 1.07
C ASP A 29 -4.37 -19.12 1.31
N PHE A 30 -4.33 -18.68 2.57
CA PHE A 30 -3.67 -17.43 2.95
C PHE A 30 -2.16 -17.45 2.62
N SER A 31 -1.47 -18.55 2.89
CA SER A 31 -0.04 -18.68 2.63
C SER A 31 0.30 -18.55 1.14
N THR A 32 -0.53 -19.13 0.26
CA THR A 32 -0.36 -19.04 -1.19
C THR A 32 -0.72 -17.64 -1.71
N LYS A 33 -1.72 -16.98 -1.12
CA LYS A 33 -2.00 -15.55 -1.39
C LYS A 33 -0.80 -14.67 -1.08
N VAL A 34 -0.19 -14.82 0.10
CA VAL A 34 1.01 -14.06 0.49
C VAL A 34 2.17 -14.35 -0.45
N ALA A 35 2.42 -15.63 -0.76
CA ALA A 35 3.48 -16.02 -1.69
C ALA A 35 3.28 -15.41 -3.10
N THR A 36 2.07 -15.47 -3.63
CA THR A 36 1.72 -14.86 -4.92
C THR A 36 1.83 -13.34 -4.87
N ALA A 37 1.37 -12.68 -3.79
CA ALA A 37 1.52 -11.23 -3.61
C ALA A 37 3.00 -10.81 -3.63
N LYS A 38 3.86 -11.49 -2.85
CA LYS A 38 5.32 -11.24 -2.82
C LYS A 38 5.96 -11.43 -4.19
N ARG A 39 5.53 -12.46 -4.94
CA ARG A 39 6.06 -12.78 -6.26
C ARG A 39 5.68 -11.74 -7.32
N ILE A 40 4.42 -11.31 -7.36
CA ILE A 40 3.93 -10.45 -8.46
C ILE A 40 4.08 -8.96 -8.18
N TRP A 41 4.10 -8.52 -6.92
CA TRP A 41 4.33 -7.12 -6.53
C TRP A 41 5.54 -6.47 -7.24
N PRO A 42 6.76 -7.01 -7.19
CA PRO A 42 7.91 -6.39 -7.83
C PRO A 42 7.76 -6.28 -9.36
N LEU A 43 6.99 -7.16 -9.98
CA LEU A 43 6.77 -7.15 -11.43
C LEU A 43 5.73 -6.08 -11.81
N ARG A 44 4.62 -6.04 -11.08
CA ARG A 44 3.50 -5.13 -11.37
C ARG A 44 3.77 -3.69 -10.91
N SER A 45 4.51 -3.49 -9.82
CA SER A 45 4.89 -2.14 -9.34
C SER A 45 5.84 -1.37 -10.28
N ARG A 46 6.39 -2.07 -11.28
CA ARG A 46 7.23 -1.52 -12.36
C ARG A 46 6.49 -1.39 -13.70
N SER A 47 5.22 -1.78 -13.76
CA SER A 47 4.43 -1.75 -14.99
C SER A 47 3.93 -0.34 -15.32
N ALA A 48 3.45 -0.15 -16.55
CA ALA A 48 2.92 1.14 -17.00
C ALA A 48 1.74 1.66 -16.15
N PRO A 49 0.72 0.85 -15.77
CA PRO A 49 -0.32 1.28 -14.83
C PRO A 49 0.21 1.85 -13.52
N PHE A 50 1.34 1.32 -13.02
CA PHE A 50 1.91 1.76 -11.77
C PHE A 50 2.65 3.10 -11.85
N ARG A 51 2.96 3.59 -13.07
CA ARG A 51 3.48 4.95 -13.25
C ARG A 51 2.42 5.98 -12.86
N GLU A 52 1.16 5.74 -13.22
CA GLU A 52 0.06 6.61 -12.81
C GLU A 52 -0.15 6.56 -11.29
N VAL A 53 -0.10 5.36 -10.69
CA VAL A 53 -0.18 5.19 -9.23
C VAL A 53 0.87 6.08 -8.55
N LYS A 54 2.13 5.95 -8.96
CA LYS A 54 3.25 6.76 -8.44
C LYS A 54 3.03 8.26 -8.64
N GLN A 55 2.60 8.68 -9.83
CA GLN A 55 2.28 10.07 -10.11
C GLN A 55 1.20 10.61 -9.16
N ARG A 56 0.10 9.88 -8.98
CA ARG A 56 -1.00 10.31 -8.09
C ARG A 56 -0.57 10.35 -6.63
N LEU A 57 0.27 9.42 -6.18
CA LEU A 57 0.82 9.46 -4.82
C LEU A 57 1.73 10.67 -4.62
N THR A 58 2.54 11.04 -5.61
CA THR A 58 3.31 12.30 -5.60
C THR A 58 2.38 13.51 -5.47
N GLU A 59 1.32 13.57 -6.29
CA GLU A 59 0.32 14.66 -6.27
C GLU A 59 -0.44 14.74 -4.94
N MET A 60 -0.56 13.63 -4.20
CA MET A 60 -1.14 13.62 -2.86
C MET A 60 -0.20 14.15 -1.78
N CYS A 61 1.12 14.14 -1.99
CA CYS A 61 2.07 14.60 -1.00
C CYS A 61 2.01 16.13 -0.86
N SER A 62 2.21 16.62 0.37
CA SER A 62 2.21 18.06 0.64
C SER A 62 3.58 18.69 0.42
N GLY A 63 3.59 19.90 -0.15
CA GLY A 63 4.80 20.72 -0.29
C GLY A 63 5.90 20.01 -1.08
N ALA A 64 7.08 19.88 -0.48
CA ALA A 64 8.26 19.24 -1.08
C ALA A 64 8.18 17.70 -1.10
N ASN A 65 7.03 17.14 -1.48
CA ASN A 65 6.73 15.71 -1.42
C ASN A 65 6.96 15.12 -0.02
N ARG A 66 6.44 15.76 1.03
CA ARG A 66 6.64 15.29 2.42
C ARG A 66 6.08 13.88 2.62
N CYS A 67 6.86 13.04 3.32
CA CYS A 67 6.50 11.69 3.75
C CYS A 67 5.17 11.68 4.53
N CYS A 68 4.27 10.77 4.18
CA CYS A 68 2.97 10.68 4.84
C CYS A 68 3.02 10.12 6.27
N TYR A 69 4.20 9.71 6.75
CA TYR A 69 4.41 9.28 8.13
C TYR A 69 5.09 10.35 8.99
N CYS A 70 6.33 10.73 8.67
CA CYS A 70 7.05 11.72 9.48
C CYS A 70 6.74 13.17 9.13
N GLU A 71 6.08 13.43 8.01
CA GLU A 71 5.76 14.78 7.52
C GLU A 71 6.99 15.68 7.26
N ASP A 72 8.19 15.12 7.26
CA ASP A 72 9.45 15.87 7.20
C ASP A 72 10.26 15.53 5.95
N SER A 73 10.78 14.30 5.86
CA SER A 73 11.61 13.85 4.74
C SER A 73 10.82 13.74 3.43
N ALA A 74 11.53 13.86 2.30
CA ALA A 74 10.94 13.62 0.98
C ALA A 74 10.52 12.15 0.83
N ALA A 75 9.32 11.93 0.33
CA ALA A 75 8.74 10.63 0.06
C ALA A 75 9.12 10.14 -1.33
N ASP A 76 9.56 8.89 -1.43
CA ASP A 76 10.09 8.30 -2.65
C ASP A 76 9.69 6.82 -2.82
N GLU A 77 9.04 6.22 -1.83
CA GLU A 77 8.63 4.83 -1.85
C GLU A 77 7.10 4.69 -1.78
N VAL A 78 6.55 3.80 -2.63
CA VAL A 78 5.16 3.34 -2.50
C VAL A 78 5.08 2.43 -1.28
N GLU A 79 4.23 2.78 -0.34
CA GLU A 79 4.04 2.00 0.86
C GLU A 79 2.62 1.45 1.00
N HIS A 80 2.52 0.20 1.46
CA HIS A 80 1.28 -0.48 1.80
C HIS A 80 0.86 -0.15 3.23
N ILE A 81 -0.24 0.59 3.42
CA ILE A 81 -0.78 0.89 4.76
C ILE A 81 -0.99 -0.43 5.53
N CYS A 82 -1.82 -1.31 4.98
CA CYS A 82 -1.96 -2.71 5.39
C CYS A 82 -0.88 -3.56 4.70
N PRO A 83 0.09 -4.15 5.42
CA PRO A 83 1.18 -4.92 4.83
C PRO A 83 0.66 -6.11 4.02
N LYS A 84 1.18 -6.33 2.82
CA LYS A 84 0.81 -7.46 1.95
C LYS A 84 1.06 -8.86 2.56
N ASP A 85 1.92 -8.94 3.57
CA ASP A 85 2.21 -10.19 4.30
C ASP A 85 1.10 -10.56 5.28
N LEU A 86 0.31 -9.56 5.72
CA LEU A 86 -0.81 -9.72 6.64
C LEU A 86 -2.17 -9.57 5.91
N PHE A 87 -2.20 -8.77 4.85
CA PHE A 87 -3.40 -8.42 4.08
C PHE A 87 -3.14 -8.58 2.56
N PRO A 88 -2.86 -9.80 2.07
CA PRO A 88 -2.57 -10.03 0.66
C PRO A 88 -3.73 -9.61 -0.27
N GLU A 89 -4.97 -9.59 0.23
CA GLU A 89 -6.17 -9.10 -0.45
C GLU A 89 -6.18 -7.58 -0.69
N LYS A 90 -5.23 -6.84 -0.09
CA LYS A 90 -5.05 -5.39 -0.25
C LYS A 90 -3.77 -5.01 -1.00
N THR A 91 -3.05 -5.99 -1.55
CA THR A 91 -1.75 -5.76 -2.22
C THR A 91 -1.83 -4.77 -3.38
N PHE A 92 -2.93 -4.82 -4.16
CA PHE A 92 -3.18 -3.97 -5.33
C PHE A 92 -4.40 -3.06 -5.17
N VAL A 93 -4.73 -2.66 -3.94
CA VAL A 93 -5.85 -1.73 -3.66
C VAL A 93 -5.31 -0.30 -3.59
N TRP A 94 -5.87 0.61 -4.41
CA TRP A 94 -5.43 2.01 -4.49
C TRP A 94 -5.45 2.71 -3.12
N GLU A 95 -6.52 2.49 -2.37
CA GLU A 95 -6.76 3.06 -1.05
C GLU A 95 -5.80 2.49 0.02
N ASN A 96 -5.02 1.46 -0.31
CA ASN A 96 -4.01 0.88 0.57
C ASN A 96 -2.61 1.47 0.35
N TYR A 97 -2.46 2.50 -0.49
CA TYR A 97 -1.17 3.11 -0.78
C TYR A 97 -1.02 4.51 -0.20
N LEU A 98 0.21 4.82 0.19
CA LEU A 98 0.71 6.17 0.40
C LEU A 98 2.16 6.26 -0.08
N TYR A 99 2.72 7.47 -0.02
CA TYR A 99 4.14 7.69 -0.22
C TYR A 99 4.85 7.92 1.12
N ALA A 100 5.91 7.17 1.33
CA ALA A 100 6.76 7.24 2.52
C ALA A 100 8.22 7.45 2.10
N CYS A 101 9.03 7.98 3.02
CA CYS A 101 10.48 7.99 2.88
C CYS A 101 11.07 6.65 3.36
N GLY A 102 12.22 6.25 2.81
CA GLY A 102 12.95 5.06 3.23
C GLY A 102 13.17 4.93 4.76
N PRO A 103 13.55 5.99 5.50
CA PRO A 103 13.72 5.93 6.96
C PRO A 103 12.45 5.57 7.74
N CYS A 104 11.26 5.91 7.23
CA CYS A 104 10.00 5.50 7.86
C CYS A 104 9.53 4.14 7.35
N ASN A 105 9.64 3.91 6.04
CA ASN A 105 9.10 2.72 5.40
C ASN A 105 9.86 1.45 5.77
N GLY A 106 11.20 1.50 5.69
CA GLY A 106 12.07 0.35 5.95
C GLY A 106 11.84 -0.29 7.31
N PRO A 107 11.87 0.49 8.42
CA PRO A 107 11.55 -0.04 9.73
C PRO A 107 10.11 -0.54 9.84
N LYS A 108 9.11 0.17 9.25
CA LYS A 108 7.70 -0.19 9.40
C LYS A 108 7.43 -1.62 8.94
N ASN A 109 7.92 -2.04 7.78
CA ASN A 109 7.85 -3.43 7.31
C ASN A 109 6.42 -4.01 7.49
N ASN A 110 6.28 -5.09 8.26
CA ASN A 110 4.99 -5.73 8.56
C ASN A 110 4.33 -5.23 9.86
N ARG A 111 4.92 -4.25 10.56
CA ARG A 111 4.31 -3.71 11.78
C ARG A 111 2.99 -3.03 11.46
N PHE A 112 1.92 -3.60 11.99
CA PHE A 112 0.57 -3.10 11.82
C PHE A 112 -0.24 -3.43 13.06
N ALA A 113 -1.20 -2.59 13.41
CA ALA A 113 -2.10 -2.86 14.51
C ALA A 113 -3.54 -2.66 14.06
N VAL A 114 -4.43 -3.47 14.63
CA VAL A 114 -5.87 -3.37 14.41
C VAL A 114 -6.57 -2.99 15.70
N LEU A 115 -7.68 -2.28 15.59
CA LEU A 115 -8.55 -2.03 16.73
C LEU A 115 -9.57 -3.15 16.81
N HIS A 116 -9.62 -3.83 17.94
CA HIS A 116 -10.61 -4.86 18.20
C HIS A 116 -12.00 -4.21 18.34
N SER A 117 -12.95 -4.63 17.51
CA SER A 117 -14.23 -3.93 17.34
C SER A 117 -15.04 -3.81 18.63
N ALA A 118 -15.03 -4.85 19.48
CA ALA A 118 -15.87 -4.90 20.67
C ALA A 118 -15.39 -4.01 21.83
N ASN A 119 -14.07 -3.84 21.97
CA ASN A 119 -13.49 -3.19 23.15
C ASN A 119 -12.48 -2.08 22.80
N GLN A 120 -12.30 -1.78 21.52
CA GLN A 120 -11.37 -0.76 21.00
C GLN A 120 -9.91 -0.97 21.42
N GLN A 121 -9.57 -2.19 21.85
CA GLN A 121 -8.21 -2.53 22.21
C GLN A 121 -7.35 -2.60 20.96
N LEU A 122 -6.18 -1.97 21.02
CA LEU A 122 -5.17 -2.07 19.97
C LEU A 122 -4.47 -3.43 20.05
N ILE A 123 -4.53 -4.19 18.97
CA ILE A 123 -3.88 -5.48 18.81
C ILE A 123 -2.78 -5.32 17.76
N GLU A 124 -1.53 -5.45 18.19
CA GLU A 124 -0.40 -5.51 17.27
C GLU A 124 -0.39 -6.86 16.55
N LEU A 125 -0.28 -6.80 15.23
CA LEU A 125 -0.13 -7.97 14.39
C LEU A 125 1.36 -8.25 14.24
N ASN A 126 1.78 -9.41 14.74
CA ASN A 126 3.13 -9.90 14.57
C ASN A 126 3.13 -10.89 13.40
N ALA A 127 3.93 -10.58 12.37
CA ALA A 127 4.19 -11.45 11.21
C ALA A 127 5.50 -12.22 11.41
#